data_AF-A0AAE2UZV1-F1
#
_entry.id   AF-A0AAE2UZV1-F1
#
_cell.length_a   1.000
_cell.length_b   1.000
_cell.length_c   1.000
_cell.angle_alpha   90.00
_cell.angle_beta   90.00
_cell.angle_gamma   90.00
#
_symmetry.space_group_name_H-M   'P 1'
#
loop_
_entity.id
_entity.type
_entity.pdbx_description
1 polymer ?
#
loop_
_entity_poly.entity_id
_entity_poly.type
_entity_poly.pdbx_seq_one_letter_code
_entity_poly.pdbx_strand_id
1 'polypeptide(L)' 'MQFNKNSGCVKVWVTLIVGGTYEYKDVPKLLNLQEQVKLVLVDMGAIEDITTESTAS' A
#
# COMPACT_ATOMS: atom_id res chain seq x y z
N MET A 1 -18.19 -5.15 -2.98
CA MET A 1 -17.58 -3.81 -2.83
C MET A 1 -16.09 -4.00 -2.63
N GLN A 2 -15.25 -3.40 -3.46
CA GLN A 2 -13.79 -3.44 -3.35
C GLN A 2 -13.26 -2.00 -3.41
N PHE A 3 -12.13 -1.76 -2.75
CA PHE A 3 -11.40 -0.50 -2.88
C PHE A 3 -10.72 -0.41 -4.25
N ASN A 4 -10.39 0.81 -4.64
CA ASN A 4 -9.53 1.11 -5.78
C ASN A 4 -8.65 2.32 -5.44
N LYS A 5 -7.63 2.62 -6.27
CA LYS A 5 -6.73 3.77 -6.08
C LYS A 5 -7.42 5.13 -5.87
N ASN A 6 -8.65 5.31 -6.35
CA ASN A 6 -9.41 6.55 -6.20
C ASN A 6 -10.29 6.60 -4.95
N SER A 7 -10.40 5.49 -4.20
CA SER A 7 -11.19 5.41 -2.97
C SER A 7 -10.64 6.35 -1.89
N GLY A 8 -11.54 7.04 -1.18
CA GLY A 8 -11.16 7.97 -0.11
C GLY A 8 -10.27 7.31 0.96
N CYS A 9 -10.61 6.09 1.39
CA CYS A 9 -9.82 5.35 2.37
C CYS A 9 -8.39 5.06 1.88
N VAL A 10 -8.20 4.70 0.59
CA VAL A 10 -6.86 4.47 0.02
C VAL A 10 -6.04 5.75 0.06
N LYS A 11 -6.62 6.88 -0.36
CA LYS A 11 -5.94 8.18 -0.34
C LYS A 11 -5.52 8.60 1.06
N VAL A 12 -6.41 8.44 2.05
CA VAL A 12 -6.10 8.77 3.45
C VAL A 12 -4.90 7.97 3.94
N TRP A 13 -4.87 6.65 3.72
CA TRP A 13 -3.74 5.82 4.10
C TRP A 13 -2.45 6.23 3.41
N VAL A 14 -2.48 6.48 2.10
CA VAL A 14 -1.31 6.95 1.35
C VAL A 14 -0.79 8.27 1.93
N THR A 15 -1.67 9.24 2.21
CA THR A 15 -1.27 10.52 2.82
C THR A 15 -0.62 10.33 4.20
N LEU A 16 -1.19 9.48 5.05
CA LEU A 16 -0.63 9.22 6.38
C LEU A 16 0.73 8.52 6.33
N ILE A 17 0.92 7.63 5.35
CA ILE A 17 2.20 6.94 5.15
C ILE A 17 3.26 7.89 4.62
N VAL A 18 2.95 8.65 3.57
CA VAL A 18 3.87 9.66 3.02
C VAL A 18 4.20 10.75 4.06
N GLY A 19 3.26 11.07 4.94
CA GLY A 19 3.48 11.97 6.07
C GLY A 19 4.26 11.37 7.24
N GLY A 20 4.64 10.09 7.18
CA GLY A 20 5.42 9.41 8.22
C GLY A 20 4.64 9.10 9.50
N THR A 21 3.31 9.21 9.50
CA THR A 21 2.46 8.89 10.66
C THR A 21 2.30 7.38 10.84
N TYR A 22 2.26 6.64 9.73
CA TYR A 22 2.14 5.19 9.69
C TYR A 22 3.11 4.59 8.67
N GLU A 23 3.44 3.32 8.85
CA GLU A 23 4.15 2.52 7.86
C GLU A 23 3.14 1.67 7.05
N TYR A 24 3.53 1.21 5.86
CA TYR A 24 2.68 0.34 5.04
C TYR A 24 2.17 -0.92 5.78
N LYS A 25 2.98 -1.46 6.69
CA LYS A 25 2.64 -2.62 7.52
C LYS A 25 1.46 -2.37 8.47
N ASP A 26 1.18 -1.11 8.79
CA ASP A 26 0.09 -0.71 9.69
C ASP A 26 -1.26 -0.63 8.98
N VAL A 27 -1.28 -0.68 7.63
CA VAL A 27 -2.51 -0.70 6.85
C VAL A 27 -3.26 -2.00 7.14
N PRO A 28 -4.53 -1.96 7.55
CA PRO A 28 -5.29 -3.16 7.88
C PRO A 28 -5.52 -4.03 6.64
N LYS A 29 -5.45 -5.36 6.84
CA LYS A 29 -5.82 -6.39 5.86
C LYS A 29 -7.34 -6.48 5.67
N LEU A 30 -7.96 -5.37 5.30
CA LEU A 30 -9.40 -5.25 5.08
C LEU A 30 -9.70 -5.31 3.59
N LEU A 31 -10.37 -6.38 3.15
CA LEU A 31 -10.65 -6.62 1.73
C LEU A 31 -9.35 -6.49 0.91
N ASN A 32 -9.36 -5.67 -0.14
CA ASN A 32 -8.19 -5.34 -0.97
C ASN A 32 -7.55 -3.98 -0.61
N LEU A 33 -7.83 -3.40 0.56
CA LEU A 33 -7.33 -2.07 0.94
C LEU A 33 -5.80 -2.01 0.95
N GLN A 34 -5.15 -2.94 1.66
CA GLN A 34 -3.70 -2.98 1.79
C GLN A 34 -3.00 -3.17 0.44
N GLU A 35 -3.58 -3.96 -0.46
CA GLU A 35 -3.06 -4.11 -1.84
C GLU A 35 -3.16 -2.81 -2.63
N GLN A 36 -4.31 -2.14 -2.59
CA GLN A 36 -4.50 -0.87 -3.31
C GLN A 36 -3.61 0.25 -2.79
N VAL A 37 -3.36 0.30 -1.47
CA VAL A 37 -2.38 1.23 -0.89
C VAL A 37 -0.96 0.90 -1.36
N LYS A 38 -0.57 -0.38 -1.41
CA LYS A 38 0.73 -0.81 -1.94
C LYS A 38 0.93 -0.30 -3.37
N LEU A 39 -0.05 -0.57 -4.24
CA LEU A 39 0.02 -0.17 -5.65
C LEU A 39 0.24 1.34 -5.80
N VAL A 40 -0.50 2.17 -5.05
CA VAL A 40 -0.33 3.62 -5.13
C VAL A 40 1.04 4.06 -4.61
N LEU A 41 1.53 3.47 -3.51
CA LEU A 41 2.84 3.81 -2.97
C LEU A 41 3.98 3.41 -3.93
N VAL A 42 3.85 2.26 -4.61
CA VAL A 42 4.80 1.81 -5.65
C VAL A 42 4.73 2.73 -6.88
N ASP A 43 3.52 3.05 -7.36
CA ASP A 43 3.33 3.99 -8.49
C ASP A 43 3.93 5.38 -8.19
N MET A 44 3.94 5.80 -6.92
CA MET A 44 4.56 7.04 -6.45
C MET A 44 6.08 6.95 -6.24
N GLY A 45 6.67 5.74 -6.29
CA GLY A 45 8.07 5.51 -5.91
C GLY A 45 8.34 5.70 -4.42
N ALA A 46 7.30 5.68 -3.58
CA ALA A 46 7.41 5.83 -2.12
C ALA A 46 7.87 4.54 -1.44
N ILE A 47 7.61 3.39 -2.06
CA ILE A 47 8.13 2.08 -1.65
C ILE A 47 8.54 1.28 -2.89
N GLU A 48 9.53 0.40 -2.74
CA GLU A 48 9.92 -0.54 -3.80
C GLU A 48 8.99 -1.76 -3.78
N ASP A 49 8.66 -2.29 -4.97
CA ASP A 49 7.97 -3.58 -5.03
C ASP A 49 8.97 -4.70 -4.74
N ILE A 50 9.09 -5.04 -3.45
CA ILE A 50 9.76 -6.26 -3.01
C ILE A 50 8.89 -7.47 -3.38
N THR A 51 8.80 -7.78 -4.67
CA THR A 51 8.45 -9.13 -5.09
C THR A 51 9.63 -9.99 -4.67
N THR A 52 9.54 -10.62 -3.50
CA THR A 52 10.56 -11.55 -3.02
C THR A 52 10.62 -12.73 -3.99
N GLU A 53 11.55 -12.67 -4.94
CA GLU A 53 12.14 -13.85 -5.57
C GLU A 53 12.85 -14.62 -4.46
N SER A 54 12.11 -15.48 -3.77
CA SER A 54 12.68 -16.60 -3.02
C SER A 54 13.13 -17.65 -4.03
N THR A 55 14.23 -17.40 -4.75
CA THR A 55 15.05 -18.49 -5.30
C THR A 55 15.83 -19.10 -4.15
N ALA A 56 15.13 -19.91 -3.38
CA ALA A 56 15.76 -20.87 -2.49
C ALA A 56 16.24 -22.05 -3.35
N SER A 57 17.55 -22.29 -3.28
CA SER A 57 18.31 -23.49 -3.70
C SER A 57 18.65 -23.64 -5.18
#